data_AF-A0A0Q9JVC5-F1
#
_entry.id   AF-A0A0Q9JVC5-F1
#
_cell.length_a   1.000
_cell.length_b   1.000
_cell.length_c   1.000
_cell.angle_alpha   90.00
_cell.angle_beta   90.00
_cell.angle_gamma   90.00
#
_symmetry.space_group_name_H-M   'P 1'
#
loop_
_entity.id
_entity.type
_entity.pdbx_description
1 polymer ?
#
loop_
_entity_poly.entity_id
_entity_poly.type
_entity_poly.pdbx_seq_one_letter_code
_entity_poly.pdbx_strand_id
1 'polypeptide(L)'
;MRNTVYVDQLEYKNVYDIDRLKEYNQYAERDIVKLQEAIEKVRKYQLELYEHVQIVLQTDIIKVVTLARRTEGYGNKTKIIYYVQLEYRPALKSFDSYRTIIKTEHGKKFAGVERHDAIRYAEQLAKPNRCKVEKIGRWTT
;
A
#
# COMPACT_ATOMS: atom_id res chain seq x y z
N MET A 1 -8.08 9.15 -3.00
CA MET A 1 -9.29 9.80 -3.55
C MET A 1 -8.87 10.51 -4.83
N ARG A 2 -9.60 10.34 -5.93
CA ARG A 2 -9.30 11.01 -7.21
C ARG A 2 -10.18 12.26 -7.28
N ASN A 3 -9.56 13.43 -7.45
CA ASN A 3 -10.28 14.68 -7.64
C ASN A 3 -10.27 15.05 -9.12
N THR A 4 -11.43 15.39 -9.66
CA THR A 4 -11.60 15.91 -11.02
C THR A 4 -11.90 17.41 -10.91
N VAL A 5 -11.18 18.23 -11.68
CA VAL A 5 -11.46 19.66 -11.82
C VAL A 5 -12.11 19.89 -13.18
N TYR A 6 -13.22 20.61 -13.21
CA TYR A 6 -13.92 21.02 -14.42
C TYR A 6 -13.60 22.49 -14.70
N VAL A 7 -13.52 22.86 -15.98
CA VAL A 7 -13.27 24.22 -16.44
C VAL A 7 -14.32 24.58 -17.47
N ASP A 8 -15.06 25.66 -17.24
CA ASP A 8 -16.09 26.13 -18.16
C ASP A 8 -15.47 26.93 -19.31
N GLN A 9 -15.70 26.48 -20.54
CA GLN A 9 -15.24 27.13 -21.77
C GLN A 9 -16.42 27.40 -22.70
N LEU A 10 -17.26 28.36 -22.31
CA LEU A 10 -18.46 28.71 -23.04
C LEU A 10 -18.12 29.55 -24.28
N GLU A 11 -18.73 29.22 -25.42
CA GLU A 11 -18.59 30.01 -26.64
C GLU A 11 -19.20 31.41 -26.46
N TYR A 12 -18.38 32.46 -26.61
CA TYR A 12 -18.79 33.83 -26.37
C TYR A 12 -18.80 34.71 -27.63
N LYS A 13 -18.16 34.27 -28.73
CA LYS A 13 -17.92 35.11 -29.93
C LYS A 13 -19.20 35.58 -30.63
N ASN A 14 -20.32 34.86 -30.47
CA ASN A 14 -21.61 35.21 -31.06
C ASN A 14 -22.61 35.76 -30.02
N VAL A 15 -22.17 36.02 -28.78
CA VAL A 15 -23.02 36.54 -27.70
C VAL A 15 -22.88 38.06 -27.65
N TYR A 16 -23.99 38.76 -27.88
CA TYR A 16 -24.05 40.23 -27.83
C TYR A 16 -24.74 40.76 -26.55
N ASP A 17 -25.17 39.85 -25.68
CA ASP A 17 -25.73 40.17 -24.36
C ASP A 17 -24.59 40.40 -23.35
N ILE A 18 -24.44 41.63 -22.88
CA ILE A 18 -23.39 42.04 -21.95
C ILE A 18 -23.50 41.32 -20.61
N ASP A 19 -24.71 41.11 -20.09
CA ASP A 19 -24.88 40.50 -18.77
C ASP A 19 -24.54 39.01 -18.82
N ARG A 20 -24.83 38.35 -19.93
CA ARG A 20 -24.39 36.97 -20.19
C ARG A 20 -22.87 36.86 -20.32
N LEU A 21 -22.20 37.82 -20.98
CA LEU A 21 -20.73 37.85 -21.05
C LEU A 21 -20.08 38.05 -19.67
N LYS A 22 -20.67 38.90 -18.80
CA LYS A 22 -20.21 39.05 -17.42
C LYS A 22 -20.33 37.76 -16.64
N GLU A 23 -21.44 37.04 -16.81
CA GLU A 23 -21.66 35.74 -16.16
C GLU A 23 -20.60 34.72 -16.58
N TYR A 24 -20.25 34.67 -17.88
CA TYR A 24 -19.19 33.79 -18.38
C TYR A 24 -17.83 34.12 -17.77
N ASN A 25 -17.51 35.40 -17.64
CA ASN A 25 -16.30 35.84 -16.96
C ASN A 25 -16.30 35.43 -15.47
N GLN A 26 -17.44 35.54 -14.78
CA GLN A 26 -17.56 35.10 -13.38
C GLN A 26 -17.34 33.58 -13.23
N TYR A 27 -17.80 32.76 -14.19
CA TYR A 27 -17.50 31.33 -14.19
C TYR A 27 -16.00 31.06 -14.34
N ALA A 28 -15.34 31.74 -15.29
CA ALA A 28 -13.90 31.64 -15.47
C ALA A 28 -13.12 32.06 -14.21
N GLU A 29 -13.51 33.15 -13.54
CA GLU A 29 -12.90 33.60 -12.29
C GLU A 29 -13.04 32.55 -11.17
N ARG A 30 -14.22 31.96 -11.01
CA ARG A 30 -14.46 30.88 -10.03
C ARG A 30 -13.60 29.66 -10.32
N ASP A 31 -13.44 29.29 -11.59
CA ASP A 31 -12.63 28.14 -11.97
C ASP A 31 -11.14 28.39 -11.77
N ILE A 32 -10.65 29.61 -11.99
CA ILE A 32 -9.28 30.02 -11.63
C ILE A 32 -9.04 29.79 -10.13
N VAL A 33 -9.96 30.23 -9.26
CA VAL A 33 -9.82 30.06 -7.80
C VAL A 33 -9.78 28.58 -7.42
N LYS A 34 -10.70 27.76 -7.96
CA LYS A 34 -10.71 26.31 -7.70
C LYS A 34 -9.42 25.63 -8.18
N LEU A 35 -8.89 26.04 -9.34
CA LEU A 35 -7.65 25.51 -9.88
C LEU A 35 -6.46 25.87 -8.99
N GLN A 36 -6.40 27.09 -8.46
CA GLN A 36 -5.36 27.51 -7.51
C GLN A 36 -5.39 26.66 -6.23
N GLU A 37 -6.56 26.45 -5.63
CA GLU A 37 -6.71 25.56 -4.47
C GLU A 37 -6.29 24.12 -4.77
N ALA A 38 -6.63 23.62 -5.96
CA ALA A 38 -6.24 22.28 -6.39
C ALA A 38 -4.71 22.18 -6.54
N ILE A 39 -4.07 23.19 -7.11
CA ILE A 39 -2.60 23.27 -7.23
C ILE A 39 -1.95 23.26 -5.84
N GLU A 40 -2.47 24.04 -4.89
CA GLU A 40 -1.93 24.06 -3.51
C GLU A 40 -2.05 22.70 -2.83
N LYS A 41 -3.19 22.03 -2.97
CA LYS A 41 -3.39 20.66 -2.44
C LYS A 41 -2.40 19.67 -3.05
N VAL A 42 -2.15 19.74 -4.35
CA VAL A 42 -1.18 18.88 -5.04
C VAL A 42 0.26 19.18 -4.58
N ARG A 43 0.62 20.46 -4.42
CA ARG A 43 1.94 20.86 -3.89
C ARG A 43 2.15 20.36 -2.46
N LYS A 44 1.15 20.49 -1.60
CA LYS A 44 1.20 19.97 -0.23
C LYS A 44 1.41 18.46 -0.23
N TYR A 45 0.62 17.73 -1.04
CA TYR A 45 0.80 16.28 -1.19
C TYR A 45 2.21 15.90 -1.68
N GLN A 46 2.76 16.65 -2.64
CA GLN A 46 4.11 16.42 -3.14
C GLN A 46 5.18 16.61 -2.04
N LEU A 47 5.03 17.64 -1.21
CA LEU A 47 5.93 17.88 -0.09
C LEU A 47 5.83 16.77 0.97
N GLU A 48 4.61 16.42 1.39
CA GLU A 48 4.37 15.33 2.35
C GLU A 48 4.91 13.99 1.83
N LEU A 49 4.76 13.72 0.54
CA LEU A 49 5.34 12.54 -0.10
C LEU A 49 6.86 12.57 -0.07
N TYR A 50 7.48 13.72 -0.38
CA TYR A 50 8.93 13.89 -0.32
C TYR A 50 9.46 13.67 1.10
N GLU A 51 8.84 14.27 2.12
CA GLU A 51 9.18 14.05 3.52
C GLU A 51 9.06 12.58 3.92
N HIS A 52 7.97 11.93 3.49
CA HIS A 52 7.79 10.50 3.74
C HIS A 52 8.86 9.64 3.07
N VAL A 53 9.29 9.97 1.85
CA VAL A 53 10.40 9.29 1.18
C VAL A 53 11.69 9.41 1.98
N GLN A 54 11.99 10.58 2.55
CA GLN A 54 13.17 10.74 3.41
C GLN A 54 13.11 9.83 4.65
N ILE A 55 11.93 9.71 5.27
CA ILE A 55 11.70 8.78 6.39
C ILE A 55 11.96 7.34 5.93
N VAL A 56 11.40 6.93 4.78
CA VAL A 56 11.57 5.58 4.25
C VAL A 56 13.04 5.26 3.96
N LEU A 57 13.80 6.20 3.36
CA LEU A 57 15.22 6.04 3.07
C LEU A 57 16.08 5.87 4.33
N GLN A 58 15.68 6.50 5.44
CA GLN A 58 16.37 6.42 6.72
C GLN A 58 15.88 5.26 7.60
N THR A 59 14.85 4.54 7.18
CA THR A 59 14.26 3.48 7.99
C THR A 59 15.07 2.19 7.84
N ASP A 60 15.55 1.67 8.97
CA ASP A 60 16.23 0.37 9.00
C ASP A 60 15.31 -0.76 8.55
N ILE A 61 15.87 -1.69 7.78
CA ILE A 61 15.16 -2.87 7.31
C ILE A 61 15.54 -4.08 8.16
N ILE A 62 14.54 -4.72 8.74
CA ILE A 62 14.67 -6.00 9.42
C ILE A 62 14.22 -7.15 8.53
N LYS A 63 14.89 -8.27 8.68
CA LYS A 63 14.48 -9.55 8.09
C LYS A 63 13.69 -10.34 9.10
N VAL A 64 12.63 -11.01 8.65
CA VAL A 64 11.84 -11.94 9.47
C VAL A 64 11.44 -13.12 8.61
N VAL A 65 11.65 -14.35 9.08
CA VAL A 65 11.06 -15.52 8.44
C VAL A 65 9.64 -15.68 8.96
N THR A 66 8.66 -15.70 8.08
CA THR A 66 7.29 -16.03 8.45
C THR A 66 7.01 -17.49 8.16
N LEU A 67 6.32 -18.14 9.08
CA LEU A 67 5.75 -19.47 8.91
C LEU A 67 4.25 -19.33 9.20
N ALA A 68 3.46 -19.23 8.14
CA ALA A 68 2.02 -19.03 8.21
C ALA A 68 1.28 -20.35 8.02
N ARG A 69 0.47 -20.75 9.01
CA ARG A 69 -0.52 -21.82 8.83
C ARG A 69 -1.77 -21.21 8.24
N ARG A 70 -2.17 -21.67 7.06
CA ARG A 70 -3.37 -21.22 6.37
C ARG A 70 -4.24 -22.40 6.00
N THR A 71 -5.51 -22.08 5.78
CA THR A 71 -6.51 -22.99 5.30
C THR A 71 -6.78 -22.63 3.84
N GLU A 72 -6.60 -23.57 2.92
CA GLU A 72 -6.80 -23.37 1.48
C GLU A 72 -7.91 -24.32 0.98
N GLY A 73 -8.82 -23.81 0.14
CA GLY A 73 -9.99 -24.53 -0.36
C GLY A 73 -11.32 -23.94 0.12
N TYR A 74 -12.42 -24.56 -0.32
CA TYR A 74 -13.79 -24.14 0.00
C TYR A 74 -14.66 -25.36 0.34
N GLY A 75 -15.53 -25.23 1.34
CA GLY A 75 -16.43 -26.29 1.81
C GLY A 75 -15.69 -27.53 2.34
N ASN A 76 -16.16 -28.72 1.95
CA ASN A 76 -15.66 -30.00 2.48
C ASN A 76 -14.25 -30.40 2.01
N LYS A 77 -13.59 -29.60 1.17
CA LYS A 77 -12.23 -29.88 0.62
C LYS A 77 -11.17 -28.96 1.21
N THR A 78 -11.38 -28.56 2.45
CA THR A 78 -10.51 -27.64 3.17
C THR A 78 -9.21 -28.33 3.55
N LYS A 79 -8.06 -27.81 3.10
CA LYS A 79 -6.73 -28.36 3.41
C LYS A 79 -5.91 -27.36 4.20
N ILE A 80 -5.12 -27.87 5.15
CA ILE A 80 -4.12 -27.08 5.85
C ILE A 80 -2.89 -26.99 4.96
N ILE A 81 -2.37 -25.78 4.81
CA ILE A 81 -1.07 -25.51 4.18
C ILE A 81 -0.21 -24.67 5.10
N TYR A 82 1.09 -24.88 5.01
CA TYR A 82 2.09 -24.03 5.65
C TYR A 82 2.81 -23.24 4.56
N TYR A 83 2.90 -21.94 4.73
CA TYR A 83 3.61 -21.05 3.83
C TYR A 83 4.79 -20.43 4.57
N VAL A 84 5.99 -20.64 4.05
CA VAL A 84 7.23 -20.10 4.61
C VAL A 84 7.81 -19.09 3.64
N GLN A 85 8.20 -17.92 4.13
CA GLN A 85 8.91 -16.91 3.33
C GLN A 85 9.79 -16.03 4.21
N LEU A 86 10.87 -15.52 3.62
CA LEU A 86 11.68 -14.45 4.20
C LEU A 86 11.05 -13.11 3.83
N GLU A 87 10.69 -12.30 4.82
CA GLU A 87 10.12 -10.96 4.63
C GLU A 87 11.11 -9.89 5.05
N TYR A 88 11.16 -8.82 4.26
CA TYR A 88 11.88 -7.60 4.57
C TYR A 88 10.85 -6.56 5.01
N ARG A 89 10.99 -6.06 6.24
CA ARG A 89 10.06 -5.13 6.86
C ARG A 89 10.82 -3.92 7.42
N PRO A 90 10.22 -2.73 7.45
CA PRO A 90 10.81 -1.60 8.16
C PRO A 90 10.79 -1.88 9.68
N ALA A 91 11.82 -1.41 10.39
CA ALA A 91 12.00 -1.59 11.82
C ALA A 91 11.12 -0.65 12.65
N LEU A 92 9.79 -0.72 12.49
CA LEU A 92 8.83 0.16 13.16
C LEU A 92 8.32 -0.43 14.48
N LYS A 93 8.07 0.43 15.47
CA LYS A 93 7.53 0.04 16.80
C LYS A 93 6.06 -0.39 16.76
N SER A 94 5.27 0.13 15.82
CA SER A 94 3.88 -0.23 15.60
C SER A 94 3.59 -0.38 14.11
N PHE A 95 2.85 -1.41 13.76
CA PHE A 95 2.45 -1.71 12.40
C PHE A 95 0.97 -1.38 12.24
N ASP A 96 0.67 -0.32 11.50
CA ASP A 96 -0.71 -0.07 11.06
C ASP A 96 -0.94 -0.89 9.77
N SER A 97 -1.47 -2.10 9.94
CA SER A 97 -2.09 -2.99 8.94
C SER A 97 -1.38 -3.24 7.58
N TYR A 98 -1.19 -4.54 7.28
CA TYR A 98 -1.05 -5.23 5.98
C TYR A 98 -0.03 -4.79 4.91
N ARG A 99 0.56 -3.57 4.95
CA ARG A 99 1.40 -3.05 3.84
C ARG A 99 2.87 -2.77 4.18
N THR A 100 3.35 -3.27 5.31
CA THR A 100 4.74 -3.06 5.75
C THR A 100 5.74 -4.07 5.19
N ILE A 101 5.34 -4.91 4.24
CA ILE A 101 6.25 -5.84 3.56
C ILE A 101 6.87 -5.12 2.36
N ILE A 102 8.18 -4.90 2.41
CA ILE A 102 8.96 -4.26 1.33
C ILE A 102 9.15 -5.25 0.18
N LYS A 103 9.60 -6.46 0.52
CA LYS A 103 9.77 -7.59 -0.41
C LYS A 103 9.73 -8.92 0.33
N THR A 104 9.47 -9.99 -0.42
CA THR A 104 9.55 -11.36 0.07
C THR A 104 10.47 -12.21 -0.80
N GLU A 105 11.17 -13.15 -0.17
CA GLU A 105 12.10 -14.08 -0.83
C GLU A 105 11.89 -15.51 -0.31
N HIS A 106 12.32 -16.50 -1.09
CA HIS A 106 12.33 -17.92 -0.71
C HIS A 106 10.96 -18.51 -0.33
N GLY A 107 9.88 -17.95 -0.88
CA GLY A 107 8.51 -18.38 -0.65
C GLY A 107 8.30 -19.85 -1.03
N LYS A 108 7.85 -20.68 -0.09
CA LYS A 108 7.56 -22.10 -0.31
C LYS A 108 6.30 -22.53 0.43
N LYS A 109 5.44 -23.28 -0.27
CA LYS A 109 4.26 -23.95 0.29
C LYS A 109 4.60 -25.38 0.69
N PHE A 110 4.01 -25.83 1.77
CA PHE A 110 4.08 -27.19 2.30
C PHE A 110 2.67 -27.67 2.61
N ALA A 111 2.37 -28.93 2.30
CA ALA A 111 1.10 -29.54 2.65
C ALA A 111 0.98 -29.71 4.18
N GLY A 112 -0.24 -29.91 4.67
CA GLY A 112 -0.50 -30.07 6.11
C GLY A 112 0.30 -31.21 6.77
N VAL A 113 0.57 -32.28 6.02
CA VAL A 113 1.38 -33.43 6.49
C VAL A 113 2.87 -33.07 6.63
N GLU A 114 3.35 -32.05 5.92
CA GLU A 114 4.75 -31.59 5.88
C GLU A 114 5.04 -30.51 6.94
N ARG A 115 4.28 -30.47 8.05
CA ARG A 115 4.45 -29.48 9.12
C ARG A 115 5.89 -29.38 9.61
N HIS A 116 6.53 -30.51 9.87
CA HIS A 116 7.89 -30.57 10.40
C HIS A 116 8.92 -30.06 9.38
N ASP A 117 8.72 -30.37 8.09
CA ASP A 117 9.59 -29.89 7.02
C ASP A 117 9.44 -28.38 6.81
N ALA A 118 8.21 -27.84 6.94
CA ALA A 118 7.98 -26.41 6.92
C ALA A 118 8.69 -25.68 8.08
N ILE A 119 8.65 -26.24 9.30
CA ILE A 119 9.37 -25.70 10.46
C ILE A 119 10.89 -25.75 10.22
N ARG A 120 11.41 -26.89 9.78
CA ARG A 120 12.84 -27.06 9.49
C ARG A 120 13.32 -26.08 8.42
N TYR A 121 12.55 -25.91 7.35
CA TYR A 121 12.87 -24.96 6.29
C TYR A 121 12.85 -23.51 6.81
N ALA A 122 11.89 -23.14 7.67
CA ALA A 122 11.86 -21.82 8.29
C ALA A 122 13.10 -21.56 9.16
N GLU A 123 13.53 -22.53 9.95
CA GLU A 123 14.75 -22.43 10.76
C GLU A 123 16.02 -22.35 9.90
N GLN A 124 16.09 -23.12 8.81
CA GLN A 124 17.18 -23.08 7.85
C GLN A 124 17.29 -21.73 7.14
N LEU A 125 16.16 -21.04 6.88
CA LEU A 125 16.17 -19.68 6.35
C LEU A 125 16.55 -18.64 7.41
N ALA A 126 16.13 -18.85 8.65
CA ALA A 126 16.32 -17.89 9.74
C ALA A 126 17.78 -17.76 10.19
N LYS A 127 18.50 -18.88 10.31
CA LYS A 127 19.90 -18.91 10.77
C LYS A 127 20.86 -18.04 9.93
N PRO A 128 21.00 -18.23 8.61
CA PRO A 128 21.92 -17.43 7.79
C PRO A 128 21.48 -15.96 7.69
N ASN A 129 20.17 -15.69 7.77
CA ASN A 129 19.63 -14.33 7.74
C ASN A 129 19.64 -13.62 9.11
N ARG A 130 20.11 -14.30 10.18
CA ARG A 130 20.17 -13.79 11.56
C ARG A 130 18.86 -13.16 12.03
N CYS A 131 17.74 -13.80 11.69
CA CYS A 131 16.41 -13.30 12.00
C CYS A 131 15.56 -14.32 12.76
N LYS A 132 14.49 -13.86 13.41
CA LYS A 132 13.51 -14.71 14.09
C LYS A 132 12.52 -15.35 13.11
N VAL A 133 11.94 -16.47 13.52
CA VAL A 133 10.78 -17.08 12.86
C VAL A 133 9.51 -16.61 13.55
N GLU A 134 8.61 -15.97 12.80
CA GLU A 134 7.28 -15.58 13.26
C GLU A 134 6.23 -16.58 12.78
N LYS A 135 5.52 -17.18 13.73
CA LYS A 135 4.43 -18.11 13.46
C LYS A 135 3.12 -17.35 13.35
N ILE A 136 2.48 -17.45 12.18
CA ILE A 136 1.23 -16.72 11.87
C ILE A 136 0.09 -17.73 11.72
N GLY A 137 -1.10 -17.37 12.20
CA GLY A 137 -2.29 -18.23 12.20
C GLY A 137 -2.46 -19.01 13.52
N ARG A 138 -3.50 -19.85 13.60
CA ARG A 138 -3.76 -20.68 14.79
C ARG A 138 -2.85 -21.91 14.78
N TRP A 139 -1.95 -21.99 15.75
CA TRP A 139 -1.09 -23.14 16.01
C TRP A 139 -1.67 -23.90 17.21
N THR A 140 -2.26 -25.06 16.98
CA THR A 140 -2.63 -25.97 18.07
C THR A 140 -1.38 -26.70 18.55
N THR A 141 -1.20 -26.69 19.87
CA THR A 141 -0.11 -27.36 20.60
C THR A 141 -0.17 -28.86 20.41
#